data_AF-A0A5E4BKU4-F1
#
_entry.id   AF-A0A5E4BKU4-F1
#
_cell.length_a   1.000
_cell.length_b   1.000
_cell.length_c   1.000
_cell.angle_alpha   90.00
_cell.angle_beta   90.00
_cell.angle_gamma   90.00
#
_symmetry.space_group_name_H-M   'P 1'
#
loop_
_entity.id
_entity.type
_entity.pdbx_description
1 polymer ?
#
loop_
_entity_poly.entity_id
_entity_poly.type
_entity_poly.pdbx_seq_one_letter_code
_entity_poly.pdbx_strand_id
1 'polypeptide(L)'
;RDAKGQYLFDLLCHHLNLLEKDYFGIRFVDPDKQRHWLEFTKSVVKQLRSQPPFTMCFRVKFYPADPAALKEEITSDDLSVSTQFFYLPLKAEIGDYDPGKHPEGYSSKFQFFPKHSEKLEKKIAEIHKTELSGQTPATSELNFLRKAQTLETYGVDPHPCKDVSGNAAFLAFTPFGFVVLQGNKRVHFIKWNEVTKLKFEGKTFYLYVSQKEEKKIILTYFAPTPEACKHLWKCGIENQAFYKAGMVPSRSCPSITHGPRLSSVPRTRRRAVHISIMEGEPELLEMILSPSVL
;
A
#
# COMPACT_ATOMS: atom_id res chain seq x y z
N ARG A 1 -21.07 -18.63 11.62
CA ARG A 1 -20.35 -19.54 10.69
C ARG A 1 -20.50 -19.13 9.22
N ASP A 2 -21.58 -18.44 8.83
CA ASP A 2 -21.78 -17.93 7.45
C ASP A 2 -21.66 -16.41 7.29
N ALA A 3 -20.90 -15.76 8.18
CA ALA A 3 -20.68 -14.32 8.06
C ALA A 3 -20.03 -14.00 6.71
N LYS A 4 -20.63 -13.06 5.97
CA LYS A 4 -20.08 -12.54 4.72
C LYS A 4 -18.87 -11.66 5.01
N GLY A 5 -17.95 -11.54 4.05
CA GLY A 5 -16.81 -10.64 4.16
C GLY A 5 -17.22 -9.19 4.45
N GLN A 6 -18.35 -8.73 3.91
CA GLN A 6 -18.90 -7.40 4.15
C GLN A 6 -19.15 -7.16 5.65
N TYR A 7 -19.75 -8.12 6.34
CA TYR A 7 -20.07 -7.97 7.76
C TYR A 7 -18.80 -7.80 8.62
N LEU A 8 -17.76 -8.60 8.33
CA LEU A 8 -16.47 -8.47 9.02
C LEU A 8 -15.82 -7.11 8.72
N PHE A 9 -15.89 -6.66 7.47
CA PHE A 9 -15.35 -5.37 7.04
C PHE A 9 -16.06 -4.20 7.74
N ASP A 10 -17.39 -4.20 7.74
CA ASP A 10 -18.20 -3.16 8.38
C ASP A 10 -17.94 -3.08 9.88
N LEU A 11 -17.77 -4.23 10.55
CA LEU A 11 -17.45 -4.30 11.96
C LEU A 11 -16.07 -3.66 12.26
N LEU A 12 -15.06 -3.94 11.43
CA LEU A 12 -13.73 -3.33 11.57
C LEU A 12 -13.79 -1.82 11.33
N CYS A 13 -14.46 -1.38 10.26
CA CYS A 13 -14.61 0.04 9.99
C CYS A 13 -15.37 0.76 11.10
N HIS A 14 -16.41 0.14 11.67
CA HIS A 14 -17.14 0.70 12.80
C HIS A 14 -16.27 0.79 14.05
N HIS A 15 -15.52 -0.27 14.37
CA HIS A 15 -14.63 -0.30 15.53
C HIS A 15 -13.50 0.72 15.44
N LEU A 16 -12.98 0.96 14.23
CA LEU A 16 -11.95 1.96 13.95
C LEU A 16 -12.52 3.38 13.73
N ASN A 17 -13.86 3.53 13.71
CA ASN A 17 -14.57 4.76 13.37
C ASN A 17 -14.09 5.37 12.03
N LEU A 18 -13.98 4.52 11.01
CA LEU A 18 -13.48 4.87 9.69
C LEU A 18 -14.61 5.38 8.78
N LEU A 19 -14.47 6.60 8.26
CA LEU A 19 -15.41 7.20 7.29
C LEU A 19 -15.04 6.84 5.85
N GLU A 20 -13.75 6.85 5.50
CA GLU A 20 -13.26 6.64 4.12
C GLU A 20 -13.04 5.14 3.81
N LYS A 21 -14.07 4.33 4.03
CA LYS A 21 -13.99 2.85 3.95
C LYS A 21 -13.57 2.34 2.57
N ASP A 22 -13.88 3.06 1.50
CA ASP A 22 -13.65 2.61 0.12
C ASP A 22 -12.17 2.38 -0.22
N TYR A 23 -11.23 2.97 0.54
CA TYR A 23 -9.80 2.77 0.34
C TYR A 23 -9.27 1.49 0.96
N PHE A 24 -10.04 0.82 1.82
CA PHE A 24 -9.54 -0.28 2.64
C PHE A 24 -10.08 -1.63 2.20
N GLY A 25 -9.37 -2.69 2.58
CA GLY A 25 -9.79 -4.06 2.40
C GLY A 25 -9.17 -4.98 3.45
N ILE A 26 -9.62 -6.23 3.45
CA ILE A 26 -9.02 -7.29 4.28
C ILE A 26 -8.24 -8.21 3.35
N ARG A 27 -6.95 -8.38 3.60
CA ARG A 27 -6.08 -9.30 2.88
C ARG A 27 -5.81 -10.53 3.73
N PHE A 28 -5.71 -11.70 3.10
CA PHE A 28 -5.26 -12.94 3.74
C PHE A 28 -4.28 -13.67 2.83
N VAL A 29 -3.61 -14.67 3.39
CA VAL A 29 -2.70 -15.57 2.66
C VAL A 29 -3.25 -16.98 2.83
N ASP A 30 -3.37 -17.72 1.72
CA ASP A 30 -3.84 -19.10 1.75
C ASP A 30 -2.70 -20.08 2.09
N PRO A 31 -2.99 -21.39 2.30
CA PRO A 31 -1.96 -22.39 2.61
C PRO A 31 -0.86 -22.53 1.55
N ASP A 32 -1.16 -22.16 0.30
CA ASP A 32 -0.21 -22.18 -0.83
C ASP A 32 0.63 -20.88 -0.91
N LYS A 33 0.57 -20.05 0.13
CA LYS A 33 1.24 -18.75 0.25
C LYS A 33 0.76 -17.70 -0.76
N GLN A 34 -0.38 -17.92 -1.42
CA GLN A 34 -0.97 -16.95 -2.33
C GLN A 34 -1.77 -15.89 -1.55
N ARG A 35 -1.58 -14.63 -1.94
CA ARG A 35 -2.27 -13.47 -1.37
C ARG A 35 -3.65 -13.32 -2.00
N HIS A 36 -4.64 -12.95 -1.18
CA HIS A 36 -6.02 -12.70 -1.62
C HIS A 36 -6.62 -11.51 -0.88
N TRP A 37 -7.44 -10.74 -1.59
CA TRP A 37 -8.39 -9.81 -0.96
C TRP A 37 -9.67 -10.56 -0.63
N LEU A 38 -10.18 -10.37 0.59
CA LEU A 38 -11.44 -10.94 1.05
C LEU A 38 -12.59 -10.39 0.19
N GLU A 39 -13.33 -11.29 -0.45
CA GLU A 39 -14.52 -10.93 -1.21
C GLU A 39 -15.69 -10.67 -0.24
N PHE A 40 -16.25 -9.47 -0.31
CA PHE A 40 -17.29 -9.02 0.61
C PHE A 40 -18.61 -9.78 0.47
N THR A 41 -18.92 -10.27 -0.73
CA THR A 41 -20.17 -10.99 -1.02
C THR A 41 -20.15 -12.46 -0.60
N LYS A 42 -18.97 -13.01 -0.31
CA LYS A 42 -18.77 -14.43 0.01
C LYS A 42 -18.59 -14.65 1.51
N SER A 43 -18.92 -15.86 1.97
CA SER A 43 -18.66 -16.29 3.35
C SER A 43 -17.15 -16.28 3.64
N VAL A 44 -16.75 -15.73 4.79
CA VAL A 44 -15.34 -15.65 5.20
C VAL A 44 -14.72 -17.05 5.30
N VAL A 45 -15.41 -17.98 5.97
CA VAL A 45 -14.90 -19.34 6.19
C VAL A 45 -14.70 -20.10 4.87
N LYS A 46 -15.59 -19.90 3.89
CA LYS A 46 -15.48 -20.56 2.58
C LYS A 46 -14.31 -20.03 1.74
N GLN A 47 -13.84 -18.82 2.01
CA GLN A 47 -12.74 -18.20 1.28
C GLN A 47 -11.38 -18.58 1.84
N LEU A 48 -11.24 -18.63 3.16
CA LEU A 48 -9.95 -18.84 3.81
C LEU A 48 -9.40 -20.24 3.57
N ARG A 49 -10.28 -21.25 3.36
CA ARG A 49 -9.93 -22.66 3.07
C ARG A 49 -8.93 -23.29 4.05
N SER A 50 -8.63 -22.62 5.16
CA SER A 50 -7.69 -23.02 6.19
C SER A 50 -8.41 -23.32 7.50
N GLN A 51 -7.72 -24.00 8.41
CA GLN A 51 -8.20 -24.16 9.79
C GLN A 51 -7.75 -22.96 10.63
N PRO A 52 -8.51 -22.56 11.67
CA PRO A 52 -8.09 -21.53 12.61
C PRO A 52 -6.73 -21.84 13.26
N PRO A 53 -5.93 -20.82 13.62
CA PRO A 53 -6.23 -19.40 13.57
C PRO A 53 -6.09 -18.80 12.16
N PHE A 54 -7.02 -17.90 11.81
CA PHE A 54 -6.98 -17.19 10.54
C PHE A 54 -6.09 -15.96 10.63
N THR A 55 -5.09 -15.87 9.75
CA THR A 55 -4.25 -14.67 9.63
C THR A 55 -4.82 -13.74 8.56
N MET A 56 -5.39 -12.63 8.99
CA MET A 56 -5.97 -11.58 8.14
C MET A 56 -5.34 -10.23 8.47
N CYS A 57 -5.28 -9.33 7.50
CA CYS A 57 -4.75 -7.99 7.66
C CYS A 57 -5.72 -6.96 7.08
N PHE A 58 -6.18 -6.02 7.90
CA PHE A 58 -6.90 -4.84 7.44
C PHE A 58 -5.91 -3.83 6.86
N ARG A 59 -6.06 -3.43 5.60
CA ARG A 59 -5.05 -2.63 4.86
C ARG A 59 -5.69 -1.66 3.89
N VAL A 60 -4.93 -0.63 3.53
CA VAL A 60 -5.18 0.16 2.33
C VAL A 60 -5.09 -0.75 1.10
N LYS A 61 -6.14 -0.73 0.28
CA LYS A 61 -6.29 -1.45 -0.98
C LYS A 61 -6.18 -0.51 -2.18
N PHE A 62 -6.73 0.69 -2.06
CA PHE A 62 -6.64 1.74 -3.07
C PHE A 62 -5.94 2.94 -2.45
N TYR A 63 -4.89 3.42 -3.08
CA TYR A 63 -4.14 4.57 -2.62
C TYR A 63 -4.77 5.83 -3.25
N PRO A 64 -4.96 6.92 -2.52
CA PRO A 64 -5.39 8.17 -3.14
C PRO A 64 -4.27 8.73 -4.02
N ALA A 65 -4.63 9.33 -5.16
CA ALA A 65 -3.68 10.05 -6.02
C ALA A 65 -3.09 11.28 -5.30
N ASP A 66 -3.85 11.88 -4.38
CA ASP A 66 -3.39 12.90 -3.45
C ASP A 66 -3.75 12.47 -2.01
N PRO A 67 -2.81 11.88 -1.24
CA PRO A 67 -3.04 11.54 0.16
C PRO A 67 -3.31 12.75 1.05
N ALA A 68 -2.96 13.98 0.64
CA ALA A 68 -3.32 15.18 1.40
C ALA A 68 -4.81 15.58 1.23
N ALA A 69 -5.51 14.98 0.26
CA ALA A 69 -6.94 15.21 0.03
C ALA A 69 -7.84 14.33 0.93
N LEU A 70 -7.26 13.40 1.69
CA LEU A 70 -7.99 12.58 2.65
C LEU A 70 -8.52 13.42 3.80
N LYS A 71 -9.76 13.14 4.20
CA LYS A 71 -10.44 13.93 5.24
C LYS A 71 -10.12 13.47 6.65
N GLU A 72 -9.59 12.25 6.83
CA GLU A 72 -9.30 11.67 8.14
C GLU A 72 -7.80 11.40 8.37
N GLU A 73 -7.33 11.78 9.56
CA GLU A 73 -5.96 11.51 10.07
C GLU A 73 -5.68 9.99 10.24
N ILE A 74 -6.72 9.16 10.36
CA ILE A 74 -6.58 7.69 10.45
C ILE A 74 -6.16 7.11 9.09
N THR A 75 -6.67 7.67 8.00
CA THR A 75 -6.34 7.21 6.64
C THR A 75 -4.91 7.61 6.27
N SER A 76 -4.42 8.76 6.74
CA SER A 76 -3.03 9.20 6.53
C SER A 76 -2.01 8.39 7.32
N ASP A 77 -2.32 8.01 8.56
CA ASP A 77 -1.46 7.16 9.40
C ASP A 77 -1.17 5.79 8.75
N ASP A 78 -2.18 5.10 8.20
CA ASP A 78 -1.99 3.79 7.55
C ASP A 78 -1.28 3.88 6.18
N LEU A 79 -1.37 5.03 5.51
CA LEU A 79 -0.58 5.36 4.30
C LEU A 79 0.87 5.68 4.65
N SER A 80 1.14 6.14 5.88
CA SER A 80 2.46 6.61 6.31
C SER A 80 3.52 5.52 6.47
N VAL A 81 3.10 4.25 6.48
CA VAL A 81 3.96 3.12 6.92
C VAL A 81 4.79 2.54 5.77
N SER A 82 4.66 3.02 4.54
CA SER A 82 5.23 2.37 3.35
C SER A 82 6.37 3.14 2.66
N THR A 83 7.01 4.12 3.29
CA THR A 83 7.79 5.08 2.50
C THR A 83 9.12 5.54 3.08
N GLN A 84 10.09 5.70 2.17
CA GLN A 84 11.52 6.00 2.31
C GLN A 84 11.88 7.27 3.13
N PHE A 85 10.91 7.90 3.79
CA PHE A 85 11.03 9.19 4.49
C PHE A 85 10.70 9.09 5.99
N PHE A 86 11.10 7.99 6.64
CA PHE A 86 10.78 7.66 8.03
C PHE A 86 11.23 8.69 9.10
N TYR A 87 12.10 9.62 8.73
CA TYR A 87 12.47 10.75 9.58
C TYR A 87 11.30 11.72 9.85
N LEU A 88 10.32 11.82 8.94
CA LEU A 88 9.13 12.66 9.12
C LEU A 88 8.11 12.05 10.12
N PRO A 89 7.79 10.74 10.06
CA PRO A 89 7.05 10.05 11.12
C PRO A 89 7.77 10.09 12.47
N LEU A 90 9.10 9.95 12.48
CA LEU A 90 9.91 10.09 13.69
C LEU A 90 9.72 11.48 14.31
N LYS A 91 9.82 12.55 13.51
CA LYS A 91 9.54 13.92 13.95
C LYS A 91 8.12 14.09 14.50
N ALA A 92 7.12 13.51 13.83
CA ALA A 92 5.74 13.56 14.31
C ALA A 92 5.55 12.86 15.66
N GLU A 93 6.32 11.80 15.94
CA GLU A 93 6.24 11.08 17.22
C GLU A 93 7.03 11.72 18.37
N ILE A 94 8.24 12.26 18.11
CA ILE A 94 9.15 12.70 19.20
C ILE A 94 9.40 14.22 19.25
N GLY A 95 8.89 14.99 18.28
CA GLY A 95 9.09 16.43 18.21
C GLY A 95 10.52 16.81 17.81
N ASP A 96 10.94 18.04 18.13
CA ASP A 96 12.26 18.57 17.77
C ASP A 96 13.45 17.74 18.28
N TYR A 97 14.53 17.74 17.49
CA TYR A 97 15.76 17.10 17.91
C TYR A 97 16.34 17.78 19.15
N ASP A 98 16.42 17.03 20.26
CA ASP A 98 17.04 17.43 21.52
C ASP A 98 18.29 16.56 21.79
N PRO A 99 19.50 17.15 21.87
CA PRO A 99 20.74 16.41 22.12
C PRO A 99 20.76 15.62 23.44
N GLY A 100 20.00 16.05 24.45
CA GLY A 100 19.87 15.37 25.73
C GLY A 100 18.89 14.20 25.72
N LYS A 101 17.92 14.20 24.79
CA LYS A 101 16.91 13.13 24.65
C LYS A 101 17.20 12.16 23.49
N HIS A 102 18.03 12.57 22.52
CA HIS A 102 18.30 11.82 21.29
C HIS A 102 19.79 11.45 21.16
N PRO A 103 20.26 10.46 21.95
CA PRO A 103 21.62 9.92 21.84
C PRO A 103 21.83 9.16 20.53
N GLU A 104 23.07 8.84 20.16
CA GLU A 104 23.36 8.06 18.96
C GLU A 104 22.57 6.74 18.92
N GLY A 105 21.99 6.40 17.76
CA GLY A 105 21.14 5.22 17.60
C GLY A 105 19.73 5.33 18.21
N TYR A 106 19.27 6.51 18.65
CA TYR A 106 17.91 6.63 19.22
C TYR A 106 16.79 6.20 18.24
N SER A 107 17.02 6.34 16.93
CA SER A 107 16.06 5.98 15.89
C SER A 107 15.85 4.46 15.75
N SER A 108 16.77 3.62 16.22
CA SER A 108 16.65 2.14 16.13
C SER A 108 15.50 1.59 16.99
N LYS A 109 15.11 2.32 18.05
CA LYS A 109 13.99 1.95 18.93
C LYS A 109 12.63 1.91 18.21
N PHE A 110 12.53 2.58 17.07
CA PHE A 110 11.30 2.71 16.31
C PHE A 110 11.14 1.63 15.22
N GLN A 111 12.14 0.76 15.04
CA GLN A 111 12.15 -0.37 14.09
C GLN A 111 11.59 -0.03 12.69
N PHE A 112 12.02 1.09 12.12
CA PHE A 112 11.52 1.52 10.81
C PHE A 112 11.99 0.61 9.66
N PHE A 113 13.11 -0.11 9.83
CA PHE A 113 13.63 -1.05 8.85
C PHE A 113 13.93 -2.42 9.47
N PRO A 114 13.70 -3.53 8.72
CA PRO A 114 14.14 -4.87 9.11
C PRO A 114 15.68 -4.99 9.24
N LYS A 115 16.43 -4.16 8.50
CA LYS A 115 17.89 -4.03 8.58
C LYS A 115 18.27 -2.56 8.79
N HIS A 116 18.46 -2.16 10.04
CA HIS A 116 18.99 -0.83 10.39
C HIS A 116 20.51 -0.82 10.20
N SER A 117 21.02 0.06 9.32
CA SER A 117 22.47 0.30 9.21
C SER A 117 22.85 1.58 9.93
N GLU A 118 24.01 1.59 10.57
CA GLU A 118 24.53 2.77 11.29
C GLU A 118 24.62 4.02 10.39
N LYS A 119 24.94 3.82 9.10
CA LYS A 119 24.96 4.89 8.09
C LYS A 119 23.58 5.54 7.89
N LEU A 120 22.52 4.73 7.87
CA LEU A 120 21.15 5.21 7.72
C LEU A 120 20.69 5.96 8.97
N GLU A 121 21.07 5.49 10.15
CA GLU A 121 20.74 6.14 11.42
C GLU A 121 21.37 7.53 11.53
N LYS A 122 22.64 7.66 11.15
CA LYS A 122 23.33 8.96 11.09
C LYS A 122 22.63 9.93 10.14
N LYS A 123 22.23 9.45 8.96
CA LYS A 123 21.48 10.25 7.98
C LYS A 123 20.11 10.69 8.52
N ILE A 124 19.38 9.80 9.21
CA ILE A 124 18.10 10.13 9.85
C ILE A 124 18.28 11.20 10.94
N ALA A 125 19.31 11.05 11.79
CA ALA A 125 19.60 12.00 12.86
C ALA A 125 20.01 13.38 12.32
N GLU A 126 20.81 13.41 11.25
CA GLU A 126 21.20 14.63 10.57
C GLU A 126 19.99 15.38 10.01
N ILE A 127 19.15 14.70 9.21
CA ILE A 127 17.91 15.29 8.66
C ILE A 127 16.98 15.76 9.77
N HIS A 128 16.84 14.98 10.86
CA HIS A 128 16.02 15.37 12.01
C HIS A 128 16.51 16.67 12.66
N LYS A 129 17.83 16.86 12.73
CA LYS A 129 18.45 18.06 13.28
C LYS A 129 18.37 19.27 12.36
N THR A 130 18.58 19.09 11.05
CA THR A 130 18.79 20.20 10.10
C THR A 130 17.53 20.60 9.34
N GLU A 131 16.73 19.64 8.88
CA GLU A 131 15.61 19.88 7.96
C GLU A 131 14.24 19.87 8.65
N LEU A 132 14.13 19.21 9.80
CA LEU A 132 12.84 19.01 10.48
C LEU A 132 12.60 19.97 11.66
N SER A 133 13.59 20.77 12.03
CA SER A 133 13.51 21.70 13.17
C SER A 133 12.36 22.70 13.00
N GLY A 134 11.54 22.88 14.04
CA GLY A 134 10.41 23.81 14.05
C GLY A 134 9.16 23.34 13.29
N GLN A 135 9.16 22.17 12.67
CA GLN A 135 7.95 21.60 12.07
C GLN A 135 7.02 21.03 13.14
N THR A 136 5.72 21.33 13.02
CA THR A 136 4.69 20.69 13.84
C THR A 136 4.48 19.23 13.39
N PRO A 137 4.01 18.31 14.27
CA PRO A 137 3.70 16.94 13.89
C PRO A 137 2.80 16.81 12.66
N ALA A 138 1.73 17.61 12.59
CA ALA A 138 0.81 17.63 11.45
C ALA A 138 1.49 18.09 10.14
N THR A 139 2.39 19.07 10.22
CA THR A 139 3.19 19.51 9.06
C THR A 139 4.17 18.44 8.60
N SER A 140 4.80 17.73 9.54
CA SER A 140 5.72 16.64 9.22
C SER A 140 5.02 15.46 8.58
N GLU A 141 3.82 15.10 9.06
CA GLU A 141 2.98 14.08 8.43
C GLU A 141 2.54 14.48 7.02
N LEU A 142 2.07 15.72 6.82
CA LEU A 142 1.71 16.22 5.49
C LEU A 142 2.90 16.20 4.53
N ASN A 143 4.08 16.62 5.00
CA ASN A 143 5.31 16.57 4.21
C ASN A 143 5.71 15.12 3.90
N PHE A 144 5.47 14.18 4.82
CA PHE A 144 5.71 12.76 4.57
C PHE A 144 4.83 12.27 3.43
N LEU A 145 3.52 12.50 3.49
CA LEU A 145 2.57 12.07 2.46
C LEU A 145 2.92 12.69 1.10
N ARG A 146 3.31 13.97 1.07
CA ARG A 146 3.74 14.68 -0.14
C ARG A 146 5.03 14.13 -0.76
N LYS A 147 6.00 13.70 0.05
CA LYS A 147 7.20 13.03 -0.45
C LYS A 147 6.89 11.58 -0.84
N ALA A 148 6.03 10.91 -0.09
CA ALA A 148 5.63 9.53 -0.35
C ALA A 148 4.96 9.39 -1.73
N GLN A 149 4.00 10.25 -2.05
CA GLN A 149 3.30 10.23 -3.34
C GLN A 149 4.22 10.45 -4.56
N THR A 150 5.39 11.08 -4.38
CA THR A 150 6.33 11.30 -5.49
C THR A 150 7.15 10.07 -5.83
N LEU A 151 7.15 9.04 -4.98
CA LEU A 151 7.87 7.81 -5.25
C LEU A 151 7.20 6.99 -6.34
N GLU A 152 8.00 6.40 -7.22
CA GLU A 152 7.52 5.46 -8.24
C GLU A 152 6.89 4.20 -7.63
N THR A 153 7.19 3.92 -6.35
CA THR A 153 6.68 2.80 -5.56
C THR A 153 5.47 3.15 -4.70
N TYR A 154 4.96 4.39 -4.77
CA TYR A 154 3.79 4.79 -3.99
C TYR A 154 2.54 3.99 -4.38
N GLY A 155 1.92 3.36 -3.40
CA GLY A 155 0.74 2.52 -3.60
C GLY A 155 0.99 1.24 -4.41
N VAL A 156 2.25 0.82 -4.56
CA VAL A 156 2.61 -0.40 -5.28
C VAL A 156 2.47 -1.62 -4.36
N ASP A 157 1.51 -2.50 -4.69
CA ASP A 157 1.47 -3.89 -4.21
C ASP A 157 1.91 -4.82 -5.36
N PRO A 158 3.20 -5.21 -5.42
CA PRO A 158 3.76 -5.91 -6.57
C PRO A 158 3.33 -7.38 -6.63
N HIS A 159 2.99 -7.81 -7.85
CA HIS A 159 2.65 -9.18 -8.18
C HIS A 159 3.82 -9.82 -8.95
N PRO A 160 4.46 -10.88 -8.42
CA PRO A 160 5.57 -11.54 -9.09
C PRO A 160 5.08 -12.28 -10.35
N CYS A 161 5.74 -12.02 -11.46
CA CYS A 161 5.45 -12.59 -12.78
C CYS A 161 6.77 -12.77 -13.58
N LYS A 162 6.65 -13.33 -14.78
CA LYS A 162 7.71 -13.35 -15.79
C LYS A 162 7.24 -12.66 -17.07
N ASP A 163 8.15 -11.99 -17.77
CA ASP A 163 7.89 -11.51 -19.12
C ASP A 163 7.98 -12.65 -20.16
N VAL A 164 7.76 -12.32 -21.44
CA VAL A 164 7.86 -13.27 -22.56
C VAL A 164 9.27 -13.84 -22.78
N SER A 165 10.29 -13.15 -22.26
CA SER A 165 11.70 -13.57 -22.32
C SER A 165 12.08 -14.43 -21.10
N GLY A 166 11.17 -14.62 -20.14
CA GLY A 166 11.40 -15.39 -18.92
C GLY A 166 12.03 -14.59 -17.77
N ASN A 167 12.26 -13.28 -17.94
CA ASN A 167 12.82 -12.43 -16.89
C ASN A 167 11.78 -12.16 -15.81
N ALA A 168 12.23 -12.07 -14.55
CA ALA A 168 11.38 -11.69 -13.45
C ALA A 168 10.83 -10.26 -13.65
N ALA A 169 9.53 -10.11 -13.47
CA ALA A 169 8.82 -8.84 -13.58
C ALA A 169 7.82 -8.72 -12.44
N PHE A 170 7.77 -7.55 -11.80
CA PHE A 170 6.81 -7.24 -10.76
C PHE A 170 5.76 -6.28 -11.31
N LEU A 171 4.52 -6.74 -11.36
CA LEU A 171 3.39 -5.98 -11.89
C LEU A 171 2.65 -5.30 -10.75
N ALA A 172 2.31 -4.03 -10.92
CA ALA A 172 1.61 -3.27 -9.88
C ALA A 172 0.56 -2.33 -10.47
N PHE A 173 -0.44 -2.01 -9.66
CA PHE A 173 -1.49 -1.04 -9.98
C PHE A 173 -1.37 0.13 -9.02
N THR A 174 -1.23 1.33 -9.56
CA THR A 174 -1.12 2.56 -8.79
C THR A 174 -2.29 3.48 -9.10
N PRO A 175 -2.46 4.58 -8.35
CA PRO A 175 -3.51 5.56 -8.65
C PRO A 175 -3.39 6.16 -10.05
N PHE A 176 -2.17 6.16 -10.60
CA PHE A 176 -1.86 6.79 -11.87
C PHE A 176 -1.89 5.82 -13.06
N GLY A 177 -1.73 4.51 -12.82
CA GLY A 177 -1.73 3.53 -13.89
C GLY A 177 -1.18 2.16 -13.50
N PHE A 178 -0.85 1.39 -14.53
CA PHE A 178 -0.17 0.11 -14.42
C PHE A 178 1.34 0.30 -14.50
N VAL A 179 2.07 -0.35 -13.61
CA VAL A 179 3.53 -0.28 -13.50
C VAL A 179 4.13 -1.67 -13.64
N VAL A 180 5.25 -1.76 -14.35
CA VAL A 180 6.09 -2.96 -14.42
C VAL A 180 7.49 -2.62 -13.95
N LEU A 181 7.95 -3.33 -12.93
CA LEU A 181 9.30 -3.24 -12.40
C LEU A 181 10.09 -4.49 -12.81
N GLN A 182 11.30 -4.32 -13.32
CA GLN A 182 12.25 -5.40 -13.56
C GLN A 182 13.57 -5.03 -12.89
N GLY A 183 13.99 -5.83 -11.90
CA GLY A 183 15.01 -5.39 -10.94
C GLY A 183 14.63 -4.04 -10.32
N ASN A 184 15.59 -3.12 -10.17
CA ASN A 184 15.36 -1.82 -9.53
C ASN A 184 14.88 -0.73 -10.49
N LYS A 185 14.35 -1.10 -11.66
CA LYS A 185 13.93 -0.15 -12.71
C LYS A 185 12.48 -0.34 -13.09
N ARG A 186 11.78 0.78 -13.25
CA ARG A 186 10.46 0.83 -13.89
C ARG A 186 10.63 0.76 -15.40
N VAL A 187 10.25 -0.39 -15.98
CA VAL A 187 10.36 -0.64 -17.43
C VAL A 187 9.12 -0.24 -18.21
N HIS A 188 7.95 -0.31 -17.57
CA HIS A 188 6.71 0.19 -18.16
C HIS A 188 5.89 1.00 -17.16
N PHE A 189 5.27 2.05 -17.68
CA PHE A 189 4.25 2.82 -16.99
C PHE A 189 3.14 3.14 -18.00
N ILE A 190 1.96 2.55 -17.80
CA ILE A 190 0.81 2.71 -18.68
C ILE A 190 -0.30 3.39 -17.91
N LYS A 191 -0.71 4.57 -18.37
CA LYS A 191 -1.77 5.34 -17.69
C LYS A 191 -3.12 4.65 -17.86
N TRP A 192 -4.02 4.85 -16.90
CA TRP A 192 -5.33 4.20 -16.95
C TRP A 192 -6.13 4.49 -18.22
N ASN A 193 -6.00 5.69 -18.80
CA ASN A 193 -6.64 6.07 -20.06
C ASN A 193 -6.09 5.30 -21.28
N GLU A 194 -4.87 4.80 -21.22
CA GLU A 194 -4.23 3.99 -22.26
C GLU A 194 -4.58 2.50 -22.09
N VAL A 195 -4.95 2.06 -20.89
CA VAL A 195 -5.41 0.68 -20.63
C VAL A 195 -6.81 0.48 -21.21
N THR A 196 -6.91 -0.39 -22.23
CA THR A 196 -8.18 -0.71 -22.90
C THR A 196 -8.85 -1.95 -22.34
N LYS A 197 -8.08 -3.01 -22.05
CA LYS A 197 -8.62 -4.28 -21.58
C LYS A 197 -7.58 -5.05 -20.75
N LEU A 198 -8.06 -5.75 -19.72
CA LEU A 198 -7.30 -6.71 -18.92
C LEU A 198 -7.93 -8.09 -19.11
N LYS A 199 -7.12 -9.09 -19.48
CA LYS A 199 -7.56 -10.49 -19.62
C LYS A 199 -6.57 -11.39 -18.91
N PHE A 200 -7.02 -12.53 -18.42
CA PHE A 200 -6.14 -13.63 -18.03
C PHE A 200 -6.63 -14.96 -18.62
N GLU A 201 -5.71 -15.90 -18.79
CA GLU A 201 -5.98 -17.26 -19.26
C GLU A 201 -4.97 -18.22 -18.63
N GLY A 202 -5.43 -19.10 -17.75
CA GLY A 202 -4.54 -19.94 -16.95
C GLY A 202 -3.56 -19.09 -16.13
N LYS A 203 -2.26 -19.23 -16.43
CA LYS A 203 -1.18 -18.45 -15.79
C LYS A 203 -0.84 -17.16 -16.54
N THR A 204 -1.44 -16.92 -17.70
CA THR A 204 -1.05 -15.82 -18.59
C THR A 204 -1.95 -14.62 -18.38
N PHE A 205 -1.33 -13.46 -18.13
CA PHE A 205 -1.98 -12.17 -17.99
C PHE A 205 -1.71 -11.33 -19.25
N TYR A 206 -2.77 -10.71 -19.78
CA TYR A 206 -2.73 -9.87 -20.96
C TYR A 206 -3.24 -8.46 -20.63
N LEU A 207 -2.42 -7.47 -20.97
CA LEU A 207 -2.73 -6.06 -20.86
C LEU A 207 -2.78 -5.45 -22.26
N TYR A 208 -3.97 -5.00 -22.67
CA TYR A 208 -4.19 -4.34 -23.95
C TYR A 208 -4.07 -2.83 -23.77
N VAL A 209 -3.15 -2.21 -24.50
CA VAL A 209 -2.81 -0.80 -24.41
C VAL A 209 -3.08 -0.11 -25.74
N SER A 210 -3.73 1.06 -25.68
CA SER A 210 -3.91 1.96 -26.83
C SER A 210 -2.91 3.10 -26.74
N GLN A 211 -2.05 3.26 -27.74
CA GLN A 211 -1.18 4.43 -27.86
C GLN A 211 -1.77 5.50 -28.78
N LYS A 212 -1.22 6.72 -28.73
CA LYS A 212 -1.70 7.92 -29.45
C LYS A 212 -1.80 7.77 -30.97
N GLU A 213 -1.16 6.76 -31.57
CA GLU A 213 -1.16 6.46 -33.01
C GLU A 213 -2.10 5.29 -33.40
N GLU A 214 -3.13 4.98 -32.61
CA GLU A 214 -4.06 3.84 -32.80
C GLU A 214 -3.42 2.43 -32.80
N LYS A 215 -2.10 2.32 -32.61
CA LYS A 215 -1.42 1.04 -32.43
C LYS A 215 -1.85 0.39 -31.11
N LYS A 216 -2.43 -0.80 -31.23
CA LYS A 216 -2.78 -1.66 -30.09
C LYS A 216 -1.57 -2.51 -29.71
N ILE A 217 -1.07 -2.34 -28.49
CA ILE A 217 0.01 -3.14 -27.93
C ILE A 217 -0.60 -4.14 -26.94
N ILE A 218 -0.13 -5.37 -26.97
CA ILE A 218 -0.52 -6.40 -26.01
C ILE A 218 0.72 -6.79 -25.20
N LEU A 219 0.73 -6.38 -23.93
CA LEU A 219 1.75 -6.82 -22.99
C LEU A 219 1.31 -8.14 -22.37
N THR A 220 2.22 -9.12 -22.35
CA THR A 220 1.94 -10.49 -21.89
C THR A 220 2.90 -10.85 -20.77
N TYR A 221 2.35 -11.34 -19.67
CA TYR A 221 3.12 -11.77 -18.49
C TYR A 221 2.61 -13.10 -17.95
N PHE A 222 3.49 -13.85 -17.29
CA PHE A 222 3.20 -15.18 -16.76
C PHE A 222 3.30 -15.18 -15.23
N ALA A 223 2.19 -15.42 -14.57
CA ALA A 223 2.11 -15.58 -13.12
C ALA A 223 2.59 -16.99 -12.70
N PRO A 224 3.01 -17.19 -11.43
CA PRO A 224 3.47 -18.50 -10.96
C PRO A 224 2.36 -19.58 -10.97
N THR A 225 1.13 -19.19 -10.64
CA THR A 225 -0.04 -20.08 -10.58
C THR A 225 -1.27 -19.43 -11.25
N PRO A 226 -2.27 -20.23 -11.68
CA PRO A 226 -3.53 -19.69 -12.19
C PRO A 226 -4.26 -18.81 -11.17
N GLU A 227 -4.18 -19.17 -9.88
CA GLU A 227 -4.74 -18.44 -8.76
C GLU A 227 -4.08 -17.06 -8.62
N ALA A 228 -2.75 -16.99 -8.71
CA ALA A 228 -1.99 -15.73 -8.72
C ALA A 228 -2.40 -14.84 -9.91
N CYS A 229 -2.53 -15.43 -11.10
CA CYS A 229 -2.94 -14.71 -12.31
C CYS A 229 -4.35 -14.14 -12.19
N LYS A 230 -5.29 -14.95 -11.68
CA LYS A 230 -6.67 -14.53 -11.41
C LYS A 230 -6.72 -13.41 -10.36
N HIS A 231 -5.91 -13.50 -9.32
CA HIS A 231 -5.80 -12.46 -8.29
C HIS A 231 -5.29 -11.14 -8.91
N LEU A 232 -4.17 -11.19 -9.63
CA LEU A 232 -3.61 -10.05 -10.38
C LEU A 232 -4.67 -9.40 -11.29
N TRP A 233 -5.39 -10.21 -12.08
CA TRP A 233 -6.42 -9.69 -12.98
C TRP A 233 -7.58 -9.03 -12.23
N LYS A 234 -8.07 -9.63 -11.14
CA LYS A 234 -9.10 -9.01 -10.29
C LYS A 234 -8.63 -7.68 -9.73
N CYS A 235 -7.42 -7.63 -9.15
CA CYS A 235 -6.81 -6.40 -8.66
C CYS A 235 -6.76 -5.34 -9.75
N GLY A 236 -6.38 -5.71 -10.98
CA GLY A 236 -6.31 -4.78 -12.10
C GLY A 236 -7.67 -4.22 -12.53
N ILE A 237 -8.70 -5.06 -12.62
CA ILE A 237 -10.06 -4.61 -12.96
C ILE A 237 -10.62 -3.68 -11.87
N GLU A 238 -10.42 -4.04 -10.60
CA GLU A 238 -10.89 -3.24 -9.46
C GLU A 238 -10.18 -1.88 -9.40
N ASN A 239 -8.85 -1.85 -9.55
CA ASN A 239 -8.09 -0.59 -9.59
C ASN A 239 -8.46 0.26 -10.80
N GLN A 240 -8.60 -0.36 -11.98
CA GLN A 240 -9.03 0.37 -13.17
C GLN A 240 -10.41 0.99 -12.98
N ALA A 241 -11.37 0.24 -12.44
CA ALA A 241 -12.71 0.73 -12.16
C ALA A 241 -12.69 1.88 -11.15
N PHE A 242 -11.95 1.74 -10.05
CA PHE A 242 -11.83 2.74 -8.99
C PHE A 242 -11.25 4.06 -9.53
N TYR A 243 -10.11 4.02 -10.22
CA TYR A 243 -9.43 5.23 -10.69
C TYR A 243 -10.01 5.81 -11.98
N LYS A 244 -10.58 5.01 -12.90
CA LYS A 244 -11.27 5.55 -14.10
C LYS A 244 -12.60 6.20 -13.78
N ALA A 245 -13.32 5.72 -12.76
CA ALA A 245 -14.60 6.30 -12.38
C ALA A 245 -14.46 7.72 -11.83
N GLY A 246 -13.24 8.23 -11.65
CA GLY A 246 -13.00 9.55 -11.05
C GLY A 246 -13.57 9.65 -9.65
N MET A 247 -13.81 8.50 -8.99
CA MET A 247 -14.25 8.45 -7.60
C MET A 247 -13.08 8.92 -6.74
N VAL A 248 -12.96 10.25 -6.61
CA VAL A 248 -12.69 10.82 -5.30
C VAL A 248 -13.85 10.32 -4.44
N PRO A 249 -13.63 9.50 -3.40
CA PRO A 249 -14.72 9.05 -2.54
C PRO A 249 -15.36 10.29 -1.93
N SER A 250 -16.51 10.63 -2.48
CA SER A 250 -17.30 11.74 -2.04
C SER A 250 -18.72 11.48 -2.50
N ARG A 251 -19.65 11.57 -1.55
CA ARG A 251 -21.12 11.61 -1.70
C ARG A 251 -21.83 10.25 -1.60
N SER A 252 -21.71 9.57 -0.48
CA SER A 252 -22.85 8.84 0.11
C SER A 252 -22.64 8.50 1.60
N CYS A 253 -22.68 9.50 2.45
CA CYS A 253 -23.23 9.31 3.79
C CYS A 253 -24.22 10.44 4.06
N PRO A 254 -25.53 10.16 4.19
CA PRO A 254 -26.44 11.11 4.81
C PRO A 254 -25.89 11.45 6.19
N SER A 255 -25.81 12.74 6.51
CA SER A 255 -25.31 13.25 7.78
C SER A 255 -25.91 12.49 8.97
N ILE A 256 -25.14 11.61 9.59
CA ILE A 256 -25.43 11.14 10.94
C ILE A 256 -24.79 12.16 11.87
N THR A 257 -25.64 12.89 12.60
CA THR A 257 -25.26 13.77 13.69
C THR A 257 -24.44 12.98 14.72
N HIS A 258 -23.12 13.19 14.74
CA HIS A 258 -22.22 12.52 15.68
C HIS A 258 -22.29 13.19 17.05
N GLY A 259 -22.44 12.35 18.10
CA GLY A 259 -22.11 12.70 19.47
C GLY A 259 -20.60 12.92 19.67
N PRO A 260 -20.15 13.30 20.88
CA PRO A 260 -18.79 13.75 21.10
C PRO A 260 -17.74 12.65 20.86
N ARG A 261 -16.69 13.01 20.12
CA ARG A 261 -15.55 12.17 19.76
C ARG A 261 -14.83 11.66 21.01
N LEU A 262 -14.66 10.35 21.14
CA LEU A 262 -13.65 9.78 22.04
C LEU A 262 -12.30 9.75 21.32
N SER A 263 -11.36 10.54 21.83
CA SER A 263 -9.94 10.45 21.50
C SER A 263 -9.33 9.21 22.15
N SER A 264 -8.19 8.78 21.60
CA SER A 264 -7.20 7.85 22.16
C SER A 264 -7.40 6.34 21.91
N VAL A 265 -7.02 5.90 20.70
CA VAL A 265 -6.33 4.61 20.56
C VAL A 265 -4.84 4.91 20.40
N PRO A 266 -3.95 4.39 21.25
CA PRO A 266 -2.52 4.68 21.18
C PRO A 266 -1.88 4.29 19.83
N ARG A 267 -1.13 5.25 19.25
CA ARG A 267 -0.46 5.19 17.93
C ARG A 267 0.42 3.96 17.71
N THR A 268 0.97 3.37 18.77
CA THR A 268 1.87 2.21 18.75
C THR A 268 1.21 0.89 18.30
N ARG A 269 -0.12 0.75 18.40
CA ARG A 269 -0.81 -0.50 18.00
C ARG A 269 -1.12 -0.62 16.50
N ARG A 270 -0.95 0.44 15.71
CA ARG A 270 -1.38 0.47 14.29
C ARG A 270 -0.29 0.05 13.29
N ARG A 271 0.98 -0.01 13.72
CA ARG A 271 2.17 -0.29 12.87
C ARG A 271 2.34 -1.74 12.39
N ALA A 272 1.61 -2.70 12.93
CA ALA A 272 1.88 -4.13 12.70
C ALA A 272 1.58 -4.62 11.28
N VAL A 273 0.86 -3.83 10.48
CA VAL A 273 0.30 -4.35 9.24
C VAL A 273 1.33 -4.30 8.10
N HIS A 274 1.99 -3.19 7.80
CA HIS A 274 2.89 -3.10 6.63
C HIS A 274 4.10 -4.06 6.68
N ILE A 275 4.68 -4.24 7.88
CA ILE A 275 5.89 -5.05 8.12
C ILE A 275 5.73 -6.52 7.65
N SER A 276 4.56 -7.15 7.83
CA SER A 276 4.36 -8.55 7.43
C SER A 276 4.34 -8.80 5.90
N ILE A 277 4.27 -7.76 5.05
CA ILE A 277 4.47 -7.93 3.59
C ILE A 277 5.96 -8.00 3.25
N MET A 278 6.79 -7.25 3.99
CA MET A 278 8.23 -7.15 3.78
C MET A 278 9.00 -8.38 4.27
N GLU A 279 8.48 -9.08 5.28
CA GLU A 279 9.09 -10.32 5.80
C GLU A 279 8.93 -11.54 4.87
N GLY A 280 7.96 -11.53 3.95
CA GLY A 280 7.65 -12.68 3.09
C GLY A 280 8.43 -12.73 1.76
N GLU A 281 9.04 -11.63 1.32
CA GLU A 281 9.70 -11.50 0.01
C GLU A 281 10.91 -10.53 0.12
N PRO A 282 12.06 -11.00 0.64
CA PRO A 282 13.23 -10.16 0.90
C PRO A 282 13.81 -9.50 -0.36
N GLU A 283 13.65 -10.10 -1.53
CA GLU A 283 14.09 -9.54 -2.81
C GLU A 283 13.31 -8.27 -3.20
N LEU A 284 12.00 -8.25 -2.93
CA LEU A 284 11.15 -7.07 -3.14
C LEU A 284 11.52 -5.94 -2.17
N LEU A 285 11.89 -6.29 -0.94
CA LEU A 285 12.36 -5.34 0.06
C LEU A 285 13.68 -4.69 -0.37
N GLU A 286 14.66 -5.48 -0.83
CA GLU A 286 15.94 -4.95 -1.33
C GLU A 286 15.76 -4.11 -2.60
N MET A 287 14.79 -4.44 -3.45
CA MET A 287 14.45 -3.65 -4.65
C MET A 287 13.87 -2.27 -4.30
N ILE A 288 12.93 -2.20 -3.35
CA ILE A 288 12.30 -0.95 -2.90
C ILE A 288 13.28 -0.08 -2.08
N LEU A 289 14.24 -0.71 -1.41
CA LEU A 289 15.25 -0.05 -0.57
C LEU A 289 16.59 0.22 -1.28
N SER A 290 16.72 -0.11 -2.57
CA SER A 290 17.96 0.05 -3.33
C SER A 290 18.44 1.50 -3.41
N PRO A 291 19.76 1.77 -3.26
CA PRO A 291 20.35 3.11 -3.38
C PRO A 291 20.12 3.84 -4.69
N SER A 292 19.82 3.13 -5.78
CA SER A 292 19.45 3.74 -7.07
C SER A 292 18.07 4.39 -7.06
N VAL A 293 17.28 4.13 -6.02
CA VAL A 293 15.97 4.70 -5.71
C VAL A 293 16.04 5.55 -4.43
N LEU A 294 17.23 5.68 -3.79
CA LEU A 294 17.54 6.55 -2.63
C LEU A 294 18.17 7.88 -3.07
#